data_AF-X0PJT9-F1
#
_entry.id   AF-X0PJT9-F1
#
_cell.length_a   1.000
_cell.length_b   1.000
_cell.length_c   1.000
_cell.angle_alpha   90.00
_cell.angle_beta   90.00
_cell.angle_gamma   90.00
#
_symmetry.space_group_name_H-M   'P 1'
#
loop_
_entity.id
_entity.type
_entity.pdbx_description
1 polymer ?
#
loop_
_entity_poly.entity_id
_entity_poly.type
_entity_poly.pdbx_seq_one_letter_code
_entity_poly.pdbx_strand_id
1 'polypeptide(L)'
;MNKQEHAEQDYLAGMKYKDIADKYHVSINTVKSWKKRYGWQRTQNKKGAHKTAKRVHTKPQKGAHKKEDNSDELTPQQELFAQLVGGQRIPLYRAYQEAYSATKPTLSTAMSQGSRLVKEPKIASRIRKISQETARKHDWSLDRVVDSYTFLHDESKTDILTNGVRKATADAMIQSLEDITDVLGLKQSSKAQARKTNAEAAMAEAKLADMQDDKDDQMDALTNLMSKLAKNVPKDDQNDN
;
A
#
# COMPACT_ATOMS: atom_id res chain seq x y z
N MET A 1 30.96 17.09 60.53
CA MET A 1 30.69 16.71 59.12
C MET A 1 29.27 16.22 59.01
N ASN A 2 28.52 16.77 58.06
CA ASN A 2 27.09 16.48 57.90
C ASN A 2 26.91 15.15 57.13
N LYS A 3 25.88 14.35 57.46
CA LYS A 3 25.61 13.06 56.79
C LYS A 3 25.48 13.19 55.26
N GLN A 4 25.09 14.38 54.82
CA GLN A 4 24.91 14.78 53.42
C GLN A 4 26.23 14.83 52.64
N GLU A 5 27.27 15.40 53.22
CA GLU A 5 28.58 15.58 52.56
C GLU A 5 29.25 14.22 52.33
N HIS A 6 29.09 13.30 53.29
CA HIS A 6 29.63 11.95 53.17
C HIS A 6 28.83 11.13 52.13
N ALA A 7 27.51 11.27 52.12
CA ALA A 7 26.66 10.66 51.11
C ALA A 7 26.95 11.18 49.69
N GLU A 8 27.36 12.44 49.56
CA GLU A 8 27.83 13.02 48.29
C GLU A 8 29.13 12.37 47.82
N GLN A 9 30.12 12.25 48.70
CA GLN A 9 31.40 11.61 48.38
C GLN A 9 31.21 10.14 47.96
N ASP A 10 30.38 9.39 48.70
CA ASP A 10 30.03 8.01 48.34
C ASP A 10 29.26 7.93 47.01
N TYR A 11 28.39 8.90 46.75
CA TYR A 11 27.66 9.00 45.49
C TYR A 11 28.59 9.29 44.31
N LEU A 12 29.58 10.17 44.48
CA LEU A 12 30.61 10.49 43.50
C LEU A 12 31.58 9.31 43.28
N ALA A 13 31.89 8.55 44.34
CA ALA A 13 32.63 7.29 44.26
C ALA A 13 31.86 6.16 43.56
N GLY A 14 30.57 6.35 43.26
CA GLY A 14 29.79 5.45 42.42
C GLY A 14 28.78 4.56 43.16
N MET A 15 28.70 4.61 44.49
CA MET A 15 27.78 3.76 45.28
C MET A 15 26.31 3.99 44.93
N LYS A 16 25.49 2.93 44.92
CA LYS A 16 24.06 3.08 44.57
C LYS A 16 23.31 3.76 45.73
N TYR A 17 22.18 4.40 45.41
CA TYR A 17 21.36 5.09 46.41
C TYR A 17 20.86 4.18 47.53
N LYS A 18 20.68 2.88 47.26
CA LYS A 18 20.26 1.90 48.26
C LYS A 18 21.36 1.69 49.30
N ASP A 19 22.60 1.50 48.83
CA ASP A 19 23.75 1.26 49.71
C ASP A 19 24.08 2.49 50.55
N ILE A 20 23.94 3.70 49.99
CA ILE A 20 24.09 4.98 50.71
C ILE A 20 22.97 5.16 51.75
N ALA A 21 21.73 4.81 51.39
CA ALA A 21 20.59 4.87 52.30
C ALA A 21 20.79 3.93 53.51
N ASP A 22 21.25 2.71 53.25
CA ASP A 22 21.52 1.70 54.28
C ASP A 22 22.70 2.12 55.18
N LYS A 23 23.79 2.65 54.59
CA LYS A 23 25.00 3.11 55.31
C LYS A 23 24.76 4.29 56.26
N TYR A 24 23.90 5.24 55.87
CA TYR A 24 23.61 6.43 56.69
C TYR A 24 22.28 6.34 57.46
N HIS A 25 21.61 5.17 57.40
CA HIS A 25 20.28 4.94 57.97
C HIS A 25 19.26 6.02 57.60
N VAL A 26 19.19 6.33 56.31
CA VAL A 26 18.24 7.30 55.74
C VAL A 26 17.42 6.63 54.66
N SER A 27 16.20 7.12 54.40
CA SER A 27 15.40 6.57 53.31
C SER A 27 16.05 6.84 51.95
N ILE A 28 15.82 5.95 50.98
CA ILE A 28 16.26 6.16 49.59
C ILE A 28 15.71 7.47 49.00
N ASN A 29 14.54 7.91 49.46
CA ASN A 29 13.93 9.17 49.03
C ASN A 29 14.69 10.38 49.57
N THR A 30 15.27 10.28 50.77
CA THR A 30 16.13 11.31 51.36
C THR A 30 17.40 11.50 50.52
N VAL A 31 18.07 10.41 50.13
CA VAL A 31 19.27 10.46 49.29
C VAL A 31 18.96 11.05 47.90
N LYS A 32 17.82 10.66 47.30
CA LYS A 32 17.34 11.25 46.03
C LYS A 32 17.04 12.75 46.16
N SER A 33 16.48 13.16 47.29
CA SER A 33 16.20 14.58 47.59
C SER A 33 17.50 15.39 47.71
N TRP A 34 18.53 14.87 48.39
CA TRP A 34 19.84 15.50 48.48
C TRP A 34 20.49 15.65 47.10
N LYS A 35 20.50 14.59 46.29
CA LYS A 35 21.02 14.65 44.92
C LYS A 35 20.33 15.72 44.06
N LYS A 36 19.01 15.91 44.24
CA LYS A 36 18.24 16.95 43.54
C LYS A 36 18.54 18.35 44.08
N ARG A 37 18.61 18.52 45.40
CA ARG A 37 18.80 19.81 46.07
C ARG A 37 20.22 20.36 45.91
N TYR A 38 21.22 19.49 46.00
CA TYR A 38 22.65 19.84 45.92
C TYR A 38 23.27 19.55 44.56
N GLY A 39 22.49 19.07 43.60
CA GLY A 39 22.93 18.92 42.21
C GLY A 39 24.04 17.90 42.00
N TRP A 40 24.11 16.83 42.80
CA TRP A 40 25.19 15.84 42.69
C TRP A 40 25.22 15.21 41.29
N GLN A 41 26.39 15.24 40.65
CA GLN A 41 26.63 14.73 39.30
C GLN A 41 27.92 13.90 39.28
N ARG A 42 27.85 12.68 38.73
CA ARG A 42 29.00 11.77 38.64
C ARG A 42 29.98 12.09 37.52
N THR A 43 29.60 12.98 36.60
CA THR A 43 30.36 13.24 35.37
C THR A 43 30.42 14.74 35.13
N GLN A 44 31.62 15.27 34.88
CA GLN A 44 31.78 16.64 34.36
C GLN A 44 31.17 16.73 32.95
N ASN A 45 30.13 17.56 32.83
CA ASN A 45 29.59 18.21 31.63
C ASN A 45 29.55 17.45 30.29
N LYS A 46 28.34 17.29 29.74
CA LYS A 46 27.86 18.15 28.64
C LYS A 46 26.39 17.87 28.35
N LYS A 47 25.58 18.94 28.31
CA LYS A 47 24.37 19.00 27.50
C LYS A 47 24.80 18.64 26.06
N GLY A 48 24.49 17.43 25.64
CA GLY A 48 24.74 16.91 24.30
C GLY A 48 23.66 15.90 24.01
N ALA A 49 23.03 16.03 22.84
CA ALA A 49 21.86 15.29 22.38
C ALA A 49 21.79 13.85 22.91
N HIS A 50 20.59 13.43 23.33
CA HIS A 50 20.27 12.03 23.59
C HIS A 50 20.82 11.20 22.42
N LYS A 51 21.92 10.48 22.64
CA LYS A 51 22.28 9.38 21.75
C LYS A 51 21.16 8.38 21.97
N THR A 52 20.22 8.34 21.03
CA THR A 52 19.22 7.29 20.95
C THR A 52 20.00 5.99 20.86
N ALA A 53 20.16 5.33 22.01
CA ALA A 53 20.58 3.95 22.03
C ALA A 53 19.60 3.24 21.10
N LYS A 54 20.11 2.67 20.00
CA LYS A 54 19.32 1.81 19.11
C LYS A 54 18.60 0.85 20.03
N ARG A 55 17.27 0.96 20.11
CA ARG A 55 16.43 0.07 20.90
C ARG A 55 16.70 -1.34 20.36
N VAL A 56 17.57 -2.08 21.02
CA VAL A 56 17.72 -3.52 20.84
C VAL A 56 16.50 -4.13 21.52
N HIS A 57 15.33 -3.92 20.93
CA HIS A 57 14.25 -4.85 21.17
C HIS A 57 14.74 -6.14 20.51
N THR A 58 15.26 -7.07 21.31
CA THR A 58 15.22 -8.47 20.93
C THR A 58 13.73 -8.76 20.76
N LYS A 59 13.25 -8.72 19.51
CA LYS A 59 11.99 -9.35 19.16
C LYS A 59 12.13 -10.76 19.74
N PRO A 60 11.23 -11.23 20.62
CA PRO A 60 11.17 -12.67 20.84
C PRO A 60 11.04 -13.24 19.43
N GLN A 61 11.96 -14.14 19.05
CA GLN A 61 11.73 -14.91 17.84
C GLN A 61 10.35 -15.52 18.06
N LYS A 62 9.37 -15.04 17.30
CA LYS A 62 8.16 -15.80 17.05
C LYS A 62 8.70 -17.05 16.41
N GLY A 63 8.97 -18.06 17.24
CA GLY A 63 8.99 -19.43 16.80
C GLY A 63 7.67 -19.58 16.09
N ALA A 64 7.71 -19.50 14.76
CA ALA A 64 6.67 -20.10 13.97
C ALA A 64 6.74 -21.55 14.40
N HIS A 65 5.87 -21.96 15.31
CA HIS A 65 5.43 -23.33 15.33
C HIS A 65 4.77 -23.52 13.97
N LYS A 66 5.59 -23.86 12.97
CA LYS A 66 5.16 -24.58 11.79
C LYS A 66 4.45 -25.79 12.39
N LYS A 67 3.13 -25.76 12.40
CA LYS A 67 2.39 -27.01 12.45
C LYS A 67 2.80 -27.71 11.16
N GLU A 68 3.75 -28.61 11.29
CA GLU A 68 4.08 -29.58 10.26
C GLU A 68 2.95 -30.60 10.21
N ASP A 69 1.78 -30.15 9.75
CA ASP A 69 0.83 -31.07 9.16
C ASP A 69 1.21 -31.13 7.68
N ASN A 70 2.25 -31.92 7.39
CA ASN A 70 2.60 -32.40 6.05
C ASN A 70 1.56 -33.45 5.60
N SER A 71 0.28 -33.15 5.75
CA SER A 71 -0.77 -33.79 4.97
C SER A 71 -1.07 -32.88 3.78
N ASP A 72 -1.06 -33.43 2.57
CA ASP A 72 -1.50 -32.73 1.37
C ASP A 72 -3.00 -32.38 1.40
N GLU A 73 -3.74 -32.94 2.36
CA GLU A 73 -5.19 -32.79 2.49
C GLU A 73 -5.58 -31.58 3.37
N LEU A 74 -6.62 -30.87 2.94
CA LEU A 74 -7.25 -29.80 3.70
C LEU A 74 -7.98 -30.38 4.91
N THR A 75 -7.94 -29.67 6.03
CA THR A 75 -8.77 -30.04 7.18
C THR A 75 -10.27 -29.92 6.83
N PRO A 76 -11.17 -30.70 7.45
CA PRO A 76 -12.61 -30.61 7.18
C PRO A 76 -13.18 -29.19 7.35
N GLN A 77 -12.63 -28.41 8.29
CA GLN A 77 -13.01 -27.01 8.51
C GLN A 77 -12.55 -26.10 7.35
N GLN A 78 -11.33 -26.30 6.84
CA GLN A 78 -10.83 -25.55 5.68
C GLN A 78 -11.57 -25.91 4.39
N GLU A 79 -11.95 -27.18 4.23
CA GLU A 79 -12.75 -27.63 3.09
C GLU A 79 -14.16 -27.03 3.13
N LEU A 80 -14.83 -27.06 4.29
CA LEU A 80 -16.11 -26.40 4.49
C LEU A 80 -16.01 -24.90 4.21
N PHE A 81 -14.98 -24.23 4.74
CA PHE A 81 -14.72 -22.82 4.44
C PHE A 81 -14.57 -22.56 2.94
N ALA A 82 -13.79 -23.38 2.23
CA ALA A 82 -13.61 -23.27 0.79
C ALA A 82 -14.92 -23.46 0.01
N GLN A 83 -15.78 -24.38 0.46
CA GLN A 83 -17.10 -24.62 -0.14
C GLN A 83 -18.07 -23.45 0.07
N LEU A 84 -18.12 -22.89 1.28
CA LEU A 84 -18.96 -21.72 1.59
C LEU A 84 -18.54 -20.49 0.77
N VAL A 85 -17.23 -20.27 0.61
CA VAL A 85 -16.69 -19.12 -0.14
C VAL A 85 -16.78 -19.32 -1.65
N GLY A 86 -16.33 -20.47 -2.17
CA GLY A 86 -16.24 -20.73 -3.61
C GLY A 86 -17.54 -21.17 -4.25
N GLY A 87 -18.37 -21.91 -3.53
CA GLY A 87 -19.65 -22.44 -4.02
C GLY A 87 -20.81 -21.49 -3.72
N GLN A 88 -21.07 -21.23 -2.44
CA GLN A 88 -22.21 -20.41 -2.01
C GLN A 88 -21.93 -18.90 -2.02
N ARG A 89 -20.69 -18.48 -2.25
CA ARG A 89 -20.26 -17.07 -2.33
C ARG A 89 -20.64 -16.26 -1.07
N ILE A 90 -20.53 -16.88 0.09
CA ILE A 90 -20.78 -16.23 1.38
C ILE A 90 -19.59 -15.32 1.75
N PRO A 91 -19.81 -14.15 2.38
CA PRO A 91 -18.74 -13.28 2.86
C PRO A 91 -17.75 -14.00 3.78
N LEU A 92 -16.46 -13.67 3.66
CA LEU A 92 -15.36 -14.40 4.32
C LEU A 92 -15.51 -14.53 5.84
N TYR A 93 -16.00 -13.49 6.51
CA TYR A 93 -16.16 -13.53 7.96
C TYR A 93 -17.26 -14.51 8.39
N ARG A 94 -18.37 -14.61 7.63
CA ARG A 94 -19.46 -15.55 7.91
C ARG A 94 -19.01 -16.98 7.63
N ALA A 95 -18.36 -17.19 6.50
CA ALA A 95 -17.80 -18.50 6.16
C ALA A 95 -16.84 -19.00 7.25
N TYR A 96 -16.02 -18.11 7.82
CA TYR A 96 -15.12 -18.47 8.93
C TYR A 96 -15.90 -18.79 10.22
N GLN A 97 -16.93 -18.02 10.56
CA GLN A 97 -17.76 -18.28 11.75
C GLN A 97 -18.46 -19.63 11.68
N GLU A 98 -18.95 -20.02 10.50
CA GLU A 98 -19.64 -21.30 10.28
C GLU A 98 -18.66 -22.46 10.27
N ALA A 99 -17.56 -22.34 9.51
CA ALA A 99 -16.54 -23.39 9.41
C ALA A 99 -15.79 -23.64 10.73
N TYR A 100 -15.55 -22.59 11.53
CA TYR A 100 -14.82 -22.67 12.81
C TYR A 100 -15.73 -22.40 14.02
N SER A 101 -17.02 -22.72 13.90
CA SER A 101 -18.04 -22.47 14.92
C SER A 101 -17.69 -23.02 16.30
N ALA A 102 -16.99 -24.16 16.38
CA ALA A 102 -16.50 -24.76 17.63
C ALA A 102 -15.60 -23.82 18.44
N THR A 103 -14.81 -22.97 17.78
CA THR A 103 -13.92 -21.99 18.44
C THR A 103 -14.65 -20.73 18.89
N LYS A 104 -15.92 -20.56 18.49
CA LYS A 104 -16.78 -19.39 18.76
C LYS A 104 -16.03 -18.06 18.55
N PRO A 105 -15.48 -17.81 17.35
CA PRO A 105 -14.66 -16.64 17.10
C PRO A 105 -15.49 -15.35 17.19
N THR A 106 -14.92 -14.31 17.80
CA THR A 106 -15.50 -12.97 17.76
C THR A 106 -15.51 -12.44 16.32
N LEU A 107 -16.40 -11.49 16.01
CA LEU A 107 -16.52 -10.91 14.67
C LEU A 107 -15.18 -10.38 14.13
N SER A 108 -14.44 -9.64 14.96
CA SER A 108 -13.12 -9.10 14.60
C SER A 108 -12.10 -10.21 14.26
N THR A 109 -12.13 -11.30 15.02
CA THR A 109 -11.28 -12.47 14.76
C THR A 109 -11.67 -13.13 13.45
N ALA A 110 -12.96 -13.34 13.20
CA ALA A 110 -13.45 -13.96 11.98
C ALA A 110 -13.12 -13.14 10.72
N MET A 111 -13.23 -11.82 10.78
CA MET A 111 -12.82 -10.94 9.69
C MET A 111 -11.31 -11.07 9.40
N SER A 112 -10.49 -11.01 10.45
CA SER A 112 -9.03 -11.08 10.34
C SER A 112 -8.56 -12.45 9.82
N GLN A 113 -9.10 -13.53 10.38
CA GLN A 113 -8.71 -14.88 10.02
C GLN A 113 -9.29 -15.31 8.68
N GLY A 114 -10.56 -14.99 8.39
CA GLY A 114 -11.16 -15.28 7.09
C GLY A 114 -10.37 -14.63 5.94
N SER A 115 -9.90 -13.39 6.10
CA SER A 115 -9.05 -12.73 5.10
C SER A 115 -7.69 -13.41 4.92
N ARG A 116 -7.08 -13.91 6.02
CA ARG A 116 -5.80 -14.63 5.96
C ARG A 116 -5.96 -16.00 5.32
N LEU A 117 -7.02 -16.72 5.66
CA LEU A 117 -7.28 -18.08 5.24
C LEU A 117 -7.47 -18.20 3.72
N VAL A 118 -8.15 -17.23 3.10
CA VAL A 118 -8.28 -17.18 1.63
C VAL A 118 -6.94 -16.96 0.92
N LYS A 119 -5.99 -16.29 1.56
CA LYS A 119 -4.66 -16.04 0.98
C LYS A 119 -3.74 -17.25 1.10
N GLU A 120 -4.10 -18.26 1.88
CA GLU A 120 -3.34 -19.50 1.93
C GLU A 120 -3.41 -20.22 0.58
N PRO A 121 -2.27 -20.62 -0.01
CA PRO A 121 -2.23 -21.11 -1.38
C PRO A 121 -3.04 -22.39 -1.58
N LYS A 122 -3.11 -23.26 -0.56
CA LYS A 122 -3.90 -24.49 -0.57
C LYS A 122 -5.39 -24.19 -0.72
N ILE A 123 -5.90 -23.28 0.12
CA ILE A 123 -7.32 -22.91 0.18
C ILE A 123 -7.71 -22.08 -1.04
N ALA A 124 -6.88 -21.14 -1.46
CA ALA A 124 -7.08 -20.37 -2.70
C ALA A 124 -7.22 -21.30 -3.92
N SER A 125 -6.36 -22.32 -4.01
CA SER A 125 -6.41 -23.32 -5.09
C SER A 125 -7.70 -24.13 -5.03
N ARG A 126 -8.15 -24.53 -3.84
CA ARG A 126 -9.42 -25.26 -3.67
C ARG A 126 -10.64 -24.41 -4.03
N ILE A 127 -10.70 -23.16 -3.56
CA ILE A 127 -11.77 -22.20 -3.92
C ILE A 127 -11.84 -22.03 -5.45
N ARG A 128 -10.69 -21.90 -6.12
CA ARG A 128 -10.64 -21.79 -7.58
C ARG A 128 -11.21 -23.05 -8.27
N LYS A 129 -10.83 -24.24 -7.79
CA LYS A 129 -11.38 -25.52 -8.30
C LYS A 129 -12.90 -25.59 -8.12
N ILE A 130 -13.41 -25.27 -6.93
CA ILE A 130 -14.85 -25.25 -6.65
C ILE A 130 -15.57 -24.27 -7.57
N SER A 131 -15.03 -23.06 -7.76
CA SER A 131 -15.61 -22.09 -8.68
C SER A 131 -15.65 -22.60 -10.13
N GLN A 132 -14.61 -23.32 -10.57
CA GLN A 132 -14.57 -23.93 -11.90
C GLN A 132 -15.55 -25.11 -12.04
N GLU A 133 -15.67 -25.96 -11.02
CA GLU A 133 -16.64 -27.05 -10.97
C GLU A 133 -18.07 -26.52 -11.02
N THR A 134 -18.37 -25.49 -10.25
CA THR A 134 -19.69 -24.82 -10.29
C THR A 134 -19.96 -24.20 -11.66
N ALA A 135 -18.97 -23.56 -12.28
CA ALA A 135 -19.11 -23.04 -13.64
C ALA A 135 -19.42 -24.16 -14.66
N ARG A 136 -18.72 -25.30 -14.55
CA ARG A 136 -18.98 -26.49 -15.38
C ARG A 136 -20.37 -27.08 -15.16
N LYS A 137 -20.83 -27.19 -13.91
CA LYS A 137 -22.15 -27.75 -13.58
C LYS A 137 -23.32 -26.98 -14.20
N HIS A 138 -23.16 -25.68 -14.35
CA HIS A 138 -24.18 -24.80 -14.91
C HIS A 138 -23.93 -24.46 -16.38
N ASP A 139 -22.94 -25.10 -17.02
CA ASP A 139 -22.50 -24.79 -18.39
C ASP A 139 -22.25 -23.30 -18.61
N TRP A 140 -21.73 -22.59 -17.59
CA TRP A 140 -21.36 -21.18 -17.68
C TRP A 140 -20.11 -21.04 -18.55
N SER A 141 -20.30 -20.94 -19.86
CA SER A 141 -19.29 -20.50 -20.82
C SER A 141 -19.31 -18.98 -20.93
N LEU A 142 -18.21 -18.39 -21.41
CA LEU A 142 -18.13 -16.97 -21.72
C LEU A 142 -19.28 -16.55 -22.66
N ASP A 143 -19.51 -17.36 -23.68
CA ASP A 143 -20.56 -17.19 -24.69
C ASP A 143 -21.95 -17.13 -24.04
N ARG A 144 -22.28 -18.13 -23.21
CA ARG A 144 -23.57 -18.20 -22.51
C ARG A 144 -23.81 -17.02 -21.56
N VAL A 145 -22.76 -16.54 -20.89
CA VAL A 145 -22.84 -15.36 -20.02
C VAL A 145 -23.18 -14.13 -20.87
N VAL A 146 -22.45 -13.92 -21.96
CA VAL A 146 -22.66 -12.79 -22.87
C VAL A 146 -24.05 -12.84 -23.49
N ASP A 147 -24.51 -14.01 -23.93
CA ASP A 147 -25.86 -14.19 -24.49
C ASP A 147 -26.95 -13.82 -23.48
N SER A 148 -26.80 -14.27 -22.22
CA SER A 148 -27.77 -13.97 -21.17
C SER A 148 -27.87 -12.46 -20.89
N TYR A 149 -26.75 -11.75 -20.88
CA TYR A 149 -26.74 -10.30 -20.71
C TYR A 149 -27.24 -9.56 -21.94
N THR A 150 -26.91 -10.06 -23.14
CA THR A 150 -27.38 -9.50 -24.42
C THR A 150 -28.90 -9.60 -24.52
N PHE A 151 -29.46 -10.74 -24.12
CA PHE A 151 -30.91 -10.92 -24.00
C PHE A 151 -31.55 -9.88 -23.07
N LEU A 152 -31.00 -9.69 -21.86
CA LEU A 152 -31.53 -8.69 -20.91
C LEU A 152 -31.43 -7.26 -21.45
N HIS A 153 -30.33 -6.94 -22.13
CA HIS A 153 -30.15 -5.65 -22.80
C HIS A 153 -31.22 -5.43 -23.87
N ASP A 154 -31.45 -6.41 -24.73
CA ASP A 154 -32.41 -6.32 -25.83
C ASP A 154 -33.84 -6.22 -25.32
N GLU A 155 -34.22 -6.98 -24.28
CA GLU A 155 -35.52 -6.84 -23.61
C GLU A 155 -35.70 -5.49 -22.91
N SER A 156 -34.63 -4.96 -22.30
CA SER A 156 -34.70 -3.62 -21.70
C SER A 156 -34.85 -2.55 -22.78
N LYS A 157 -34.19 -2.72 -23.93
CA LYS A 157 -34.30 -1.83 -25.09
C LYS A 157 -35.70 -1.87 -25.71
N THR A 158 -36.31 -3.05 -25.87
CA THR A 158 -37.68 -3.17 -26.38
C THR A 158 -38.70 -2.54 -25.42
N ASP A 159 -38.53 -2.72 -24.10
CA ASP A 159 -39.38 -2.06 -23.10
C ASP A 159 -39.26 -0.53 -23.14
N ILE A 160 -38.04 0.00 -23.28
CA ILE A 160 -37.82 1.45 -23.42
C ILE A 160 -38.51 2.00 -24.67
N LEU A 161 -38.45 1.27 -25.79
CA LEU A 161 -39.10 1.67 -27.04
C LEU A 161 -40.62 1.65 -26.96
N THR A 162 -41.21 0.73 -26.18
CA THR A 162 -42.65 0.56 -26.07
C THR A 162 -43.29 1.41 -24.97
N ASN A 163 -42.65 1.44 -23.79
CA ASN A 163 -43.20 2.04 -22.57
C ASN A 163 -42.46 3.32 -22.13
N GLY A 164 -41.42 3.73 -22.86
CA GLY A 164 -40.57 4.86 -22.51
C GLY A 164 -39.52 4.52 -21.44
N VAL A 165 -38.62 5.48 -21.18
CA VAL A 165 -37.51 5.28 -20.25
C VAL A 165 -38.00 5.25 -18.80
N ARG A 166 -37.86 4.09 -18.15
CA ARG A 166 -38.06 3.93 -16.70
C ARG A 166 -36.73 3.62 -16.04
N LYS A 167 -36.57 4.05 -14.78
CA LYS A 167 -35.33 3.84 -14.04
C LYS A 167 -34.89 2.38 -14.01
N ALA A 168 -35.79 1.46 -13.67
CA ALA A 168 -35.47 0.04 -13.57
C ALA A 168 -34.99 -0.57 -14.90
N THR A 169 -35.58 -0.18 -16.03
CA THR A 169 -35.22 -0.71 -17.35
C THR A 169 -33.96 -0.06 -17.91
N ALA A 170 -33.77 1.24 -17.68
CA ALA A 170 -32.49 1.89 -17.93
C ALA A 170 -31.35 1.27 -17.11
N ASP A 171 -31.56 1.05 -15.81
CA ASP A 171 -30.56 0.45 -14.92
C ASP A 171 -30.21 -0.98 -15.37
N ALA A 172 -31.21 -1.80 -15.76
CA ALA A 172 -30.96 -3.15 -16.28
C ALA A 172 -30.19 -3.16 -17.61
N MET A 173 -30.53 -2.22 -18.52
CA MET A 173 -29.82 -2.04 -19.79
C MET A 173 -28.36 -1.61 -19.58
N ILE A 174 -28.12 -0.67 -18.67
CA ILE A 174 -26.77 -0.18 -18.36
C ILE A 174 -25.95 -1.29 -17.68
N GLN A 175 -26.53 -1.97 -16.68
CA GLN A 175 -25.82 -3.02 -15.95
C GLN A 175 -25.45 -4.19 -16.85
N SER A 176 -26.34 -4.61 -17.76
CA SER A 176 -26.02 -5.68 -18.72
C SER A 176 -24.86 -5.29 -19.65
N LEU A 177 -24.81 -4.04 -20.14
CA LEU A 177 -23.69 -3.55 -20.95
C LEU A 177 -22.38 -3.48 -20.15
N GLU A 178 -22.43 -2.99 -18.92
CA GLU A 178 -21.26 -2.95 -18.03
C GLU A 178 -20.72 -4.36 -17.76
N ASP A 179 -21.61 -5.30 -17.44
CA ASP A 179 -21.24 -6.69 -17.15
C ASP A 179 -20.65 -7.39 -18.38
N ILE A 180 -21.21 -7.19 -19.58
CA ILE A 180 -20.63 -7.69 -20.84
C ILE A 180 -19.23 -7.12 -21.05
N THR A 181 -19.08 -5.81 -20.85
CA THR A 181 -17.80 -5.10 -21.04
C THR A 181 -16.72 -5.61 -20.07
N ASP A 182 -17.11 -5.88 -18.82
CA ASP A 182 -16.22 -6.38 -17.79
C ASP A 182 -15.86 -7.85 -18.03
N VAL A 183 -16.83 -8.69 -18.40
CA VAL A 183 -16.63 -10.11 -18.77
C VAL A 183 -15.71 -10.26 -19.98
N LEU A 184 -15.84 -9.39 -20.98
CA LEU A 184 -14.96 -9.35 -22.16
C LEU A 184 -13.63 -8.62 -21.91
N GLY A 185 -13.43 -8.04 -20.72
CA GLY A 185 -12.18 -7.35 -20.36
C GLY A 185 -11.94 -6.02 -21.09
N LEU A 186 -12.95 -5.48 -21.75
CA LEU A 186 -12.85 -4.28 -22.61
C LEU A 186 -12.51 -3.02 -21.81
N LYS A 187 -12.93 -2.95 -20.53
CA LYS A 187 -12.69 -1.80 -19.63
C LYS A 187 -11.23 -1.61 -19.20
N GLN A 188 -10.47 -2.71 -19.10
CA GLN A 188 -9.03 -2.64 -18.80
C GLN A 188 -8.23 -2.35 -20.07
N SER A 189 -8.66 -2.92 -21.21
CA SER A 189 -8.09 -2.63 -22.53
C SER A 189 -8.14 -1.13 -22.85
N SER A 190 -9.27 -0.46 -22.59
CA SER A 190 -9.41 0.98 -22.86
C SER A 190 -8.45 1.85 -22.03
N LYS A 191 -8.24 1.54 -20.73
CA LYS A 191 -7.30 2.27 -19.87
C LYS A 191 -5.85 2.02 -20.26
N ALA A 192 -5.49 0.78 -20.59
CA ALA A 192 -4.15 0.43 -21.05
C ALA A 192 -3.86 1.08 -22.41
N GLN A 193 -4.83 1.07 -23.32
CA GLN A 193 -4.75 1.71 -24.62
C GLN A 193 -4.61 3.23 -24.48
N ALA A 194 -5.41 3.87 -23.62
CA ALA A 194 -5.32 5.31 -23.36
C ALA A 194 -3.94 5.72 -22.79
N ARG A 195 -3.34 4.89 -21.93
CA ARG A 195 -1.97 5.14 -21.43
C ARG A 195 -0.94 5.02 -22.55
N LYS A 196 -1.08 4.01 -23.41
CA LYS A 196 -0.20 3.80 -24.56
C LYS A 196 -0.29 4.98 -25.54
N THR A 197 -1.49 5.40 -25.91
CA THR A 197 -1.71 6.54 -26.82
C THR A 197 -1.18 7.84 -26.21
N ASN A 198 -1.35 8.05 -24.90
CA ASN A 198 -0.82 9.25 -24.24
C ASN A 198 0.72 9.24 -24.16
N ALA A 199 1.34 8.08 -23.95
CA ALA A 199 2.80 7.96 -24.00
C ALA A 199 3.33 8.21 -25.42
N GLU A 200 2.64 7.68 -26.44
CA GLU A 200 2.96 7.93 -27.84
C GLU A 200 2.82 9.41 -28.22
N ALA A 201 1.76 10.08 -27.76
CA ALA A 201 1.58 11.52 -27.93
C ALA A 201 2.70 12.33 -27.25
N ALA A 202 3.05 12.00 -26.00
CA ALA A 202 4.14 12.67 -25.29
C ALA A 202 5.51 12.47 -25.96
N MET A 203 5.78 11.28 -26.52
CA MET A 203 7.00 11.04 -27.31
C MET A 203 7.00 11.84 -28.62
N ALA A 204 5.85 12.00 -29.27
CA ALA A 204 5.73 12.83 -30.46
C ALA A 204 5.91 14.31 -30.16
N GLU A 205 5.35 14.80 -29.05
CA GLU A 205 5.55 16.18 -28.57
C GLU A 205 7.00 16.46 -28.21
N ALA A 206 7.67 15.58 -27.46
CA ALA A 206 9.09 15.72 -27.14
C ALA A 206 9.96 15.75 -28.40
N LYS A 207 9.66 14.88 -29.37
CA LYS A 207 10.37 14.85 -30.66
C LYS A 207 10.14 16.13 -31.48
N LEU A 208 8.94 16.71 -31.42
CA LEU A 208 8.64 17.99 -32.06
C LEU A 208 9.38 19.15 -31.39
N ALA A 209 9.50 19.13 -30.06
CA ALA A 209 10.24 20.13 -29.29
C ALA A 209 11.74 20.09 -29.62
N ASP A 210 12.36 18.90 -29.62
CA ASP A 210 13.78 18.74 -30.00
C ASP A 210 14.05 19.28 -31.42
N MET A 211 13.13 19.02 -32.37
CA MET A 211 13.23 19.54 -33.74
C MET A 211 13.03 21.06 -33.84
N GLN A 212 12.39 21.68 -32.85
CA GLN A 212 12.16 23.12 -32.78
C GLN A 212 13.41 23.81 -32.21
N ASP A 213 13.96 23.27 -31.12
CA ASP A 213 15.21 23.74 -30.50
C ASP A 213 16.38 23.68 -31.50
N ASP A 214 16.50 22.57 -32.26
CA ASP A 214 17.51 22.43 -33.32
C ASP A 214 17.41 23.52 -34.40
N LYS A 215 16.19 24.01 -34.71
CA LYS A 215 15.99 25.08 -35.70
C LYS A 215 16.31 26.45 -35.13
N ASP A 216 15.99 26.68 -33.86
CA ASP A 216 16.27 27.95 -33.19
C ASP A 216 17.78 28.15 -33.02
N ASP A 217 18.51 27.09 -32.63
CA ASP A 217 19.98 27.10 -32.55
C ASP A 217 20.63 27.41 -33.92
N GLN A 218 20.09 26.85 -35.01
CA GLN A 218 20.56 27.13 -36.37
C GLN A 218 20.30 28.58 -36.80
N MET A 219 19.15 29.15 -36.44
CA MET A 219 18.80 30.53 -36.73
C MET A 219 19.66 31.51 -35.94
N ASP A 220 19.96 31.22 -34.67
CA ASP A 220 20.85 32.04 -33.84
C ASP A 220 22.29 32.01 -34.36
N ALA A 221 22.76 30.85 -34.82
CA ALA A 221 24.08 30.73 -35.46
C ALA A 221 24.18 31.58 -36.74
N LEU A 222 23.15 31.55 -37.59
CA LEU A 222 23.08 32.34 -38.82
C LEU A 222 23.05 33.84 -38.51
N THR A 223 22.24 34.26 -37.52
CA THR A 223 22.10 35.66 -37.11
C THR A 223 23.43 36.21 -36.58
N ASN A 224 24.13 35.42 -35.77
CA ASN A 224 25.46 35.78 -35.27
C ASN A 224 26.49 35.93 -36.40
N LEU A 225 26.47 35.04 -37.39
CA LEU A 225 27.37 35.11 -38.55
C LEU A 225 27.10 36.34 -39.41
N MET A 226 25.83 36.64 -39.69
CA MET A 226 25.41 37.86 -40.40
C MET A 226 25.84 39.13 -39.66
N SER A 227 25.71 39.16 -38.33
CA SER A 227 26.15 40.30 -37.51
C SER A 227 27.65 40.53 -37.55
N LYS A 228 28.45 39.45 -37.60
CA LYS A 228 29.92 39.52 -37.72
C LYS A 228 30.34 40.03 -39.10
N LEU A 229 29.67 39.58 -40.16
CA LEU A 229 29.90 40.08 -41.51
C LEU A 229 29.57 41.58 -41.60
N ALA A 230 28.45 42.02 -41.04
CA ALA A 230 28.07 43.44 -41.03
C ALA A 230 29.07 44.34 -40.29
N LYS A 231 29.72 43.84 -39.23
CA LYS A 231 30.77 44.56 -38.49
C LYS A 231 32.12 44.62 -39.22
N ASN A 232 32.35 43.72 -40.18
CA ASN A 232 33.55 43.66 -40.99
C ASN A 232 33.41 44.36 -42.35
N VAL A 233 32.27 45.00 -42.63
CA VAL A 233 32.13 45.87 -43.81
C VAL A 233 32.97 47.12 -43.56
N PRO A 234 34.00 47.41 -44.38
CA PRO A 234 34.76 48.64 -44.27
C PRO A 234 33.81 49.82 -44.39
N LYS A 235 33.89 50.77 -43.47
CA LYS A 235 33.35 52.11 -43.73
C LYS A 235 34.20 52.63 -44.89
N ASP A 236 33.63 52.68 -46.09
CA ASP A 236 34.19 53.51 -47.15
C ASP A 236 34.20 54.93 -46.60
N ASP A 237 35.38 55.35 -46.16
CA ASP A 237 35.69 56.74 -45.88
C ASP A 237 35.45 57.49 -47.20
N GLN A 238 34.32 58.18 -47.29
CA GLN A 238 34.11 59.25 -48.25
C GLN A 238 35.12 60.34 -47.89
N ASN A 239 36.26 60.26 -48.55
CA ASN A 239 37.35 61.22 -48.52
C ASN A 239 36.88 62.53 -49.15
N ASP A 240 37.11 63.62 -48.44
CA ASP A 240 36.93 65.01 -48.89
C ASP A 240 37.71 65.25 -50.20
N ASN A 241 37.00 65.71 -51.24
CA ASN A 241 37.44 66.77 -52.16
C ASN A 241 36.26 67.34 -52.97
#